data_AF-A0A2B7WVL2-F1
#
_entry.id   AF-A0A2B7WVL2-F1
#
_cell.length_a   1.000
_cell.length_b   1.000
_cell.length_c   1.000
_cell.angle_alpha   90.00
_cell.angle_beta   90.00
_cell.angle_gamma   90.00
#
_symmetry.space_group_name_H-M   'P 1'
#
loop_
_entity.id
_entity.type
_entity.pdbx_description
1 polymer ?
#
loop_
_entity_poly.entity_id
_entity_poly.type
_entity_poly.pdbx_seq_one_letter_code
_entity_poly.pdbx_strand_id
1 'polypeptide(L)'
;MDVFYSYTYGTAAWLTLQAMPLIAMPKVIITMLLEETRPSSPLEIFFARSYGLSLLALSLVTIVLTGSIPLTSSYTMSPEPTDAKAPYAVPTILATSFFHGTSAFYMYMWYVGTGQMLYAVGMVAYAGLGSVGLWCLLFASEKGRISRRTGADKRMTGFPFGNKEADRKREGRRKGI
;
A
#
# COMPACT_ATOMS: atom_id res chain seq x y z
N MET A 1 11.39 -1.30 11.36
CA MET A 1 11.01 -0.78 10.02
C MET A 1 9.57 -0.32 10.12
N ASP A 2 9.26 0.93 9.77
CA ASP A 2 7.86 1.41 9.71
C ASP A 2 7.09 0.52 8.70
N VAL A 3 5.90 0.04 9.08
CA VAL A 3 5.03 -0.80 8.24
C VAL A 3 4.79 -0.13 6.88
N PHE A 4 4.84 1.20 6.84
CA PHE A 4 4.83 2.01 5.63
C PHE A 4 5.93 1.62 4.62
N TYR A 5 7.19 1.56 5.03
CA TYR A 5 8.29 1.21 4.12
C TYR A 5 8.19 -0.26 3.66
N SER A 6 7.78 -1.16 4.56
CA SER A 6 7.53 -2.56 4.20
C SER A 6 6.43 -2.70 3.16
N TYR A 7 5.34 -1.94 3.29
CA TYR A 7 4.26 -1.90 2.29
C TYR A 7 4.74 -1.33 0.95
N THR A 8 5.50 -0.22 0.96
CA THR A 8 6.03 0.39 -0.26
C THR A 8 6.95 -0.57 -1.01
N TYR A 9 7.96 -1.13 -0.33
CA TYR A 9 8.90 -2.04 -0.99
C TYR A 9 8.22 -3.36 -1.38
N GLY A 10 7.27 -3.84 -0.60
CA GLY A 10 6.45 -5.00 -0.96
C GLY A 10 5.62 -4.75 -2.23
N THR A 11 4.99 -3.58 -2.34
CA THR A 11 4.27 -3.15 -3.55
C THR A 11 5.21 -3.08 -4.75
N ALA A 12 6.35 -2.37 -4.61
CA ALA A 12 7.32 -2.24 -5.70
C ALA A 12 7.87 -3.60 -6.16
N ALA A 13 8.20 -4.48 -5.21
CA ALA A 13 8.67 -5.84 -5.49
C ALA A 13 7.61 -6.64 -6.24
N TRP A 14 6.35 -6.61 -5.81
CA TRP A 14 5.25 -7.33 -6.46
C TRP A 14 5.01 -6.85 -7.90
N LEU A 15 4.93 -5.54 -8.12
CA LEU A 15 4.73 -4.97 -9.46
C LEU A 15 5.90 -5.30 -10.40
N THR A 16 7.13 -5.23 -9.88
CA THR A 16 8.33 -5.57 -10.65
C THR A 16 8.39 -7.06 -11.00
N LEU A 17 8.03 -7.92 -10.04
CA LEU A 17 7.96 -9.37 -10.23
C LEU A 17 6.99 -9.74 -11.34
N GLN A 18 5.83 -9.09 -11.42
CA GLN A 18 4.86 -9.31 -12.50
C GLN A 18 5.31 -8.70 -13.83
N ALA A 19 5.96 -7.54 -13.79
CA ALA A 19 6.41 -6.84 -14.99
C ALA A 19 7.49 -7.60 -15.76
N MET A 20 8.45 -8.22 -15.07
CA MET A 20 9.56 -8.95 -15.70
C MET A 20 9.09 -10.00 -16.72
N PRO A 21 8.24 -10.99 -16.38
CA PRO A 21 7.78 -11.98 -17.34
C PRO A 21 6.88 -11.37 -18.41
N LEU A 22 6.09 -10.34 -18.12
CA LEU A 22 5.27 -9.64 -19.13
C LEU A 22 6.11 -8.95 -20.21
N ILE A 23 7.29 -8.42 -19.85
CA ILE A 23 8.19 -7.75 -20.80
C ILE A 23 9.06 -8.76 -21.54
N ALA A 24 9.75 -9.62 -20.79
CA ALA A 24 10.74 -10.55 -21.32
C ALA A 24 10.10 -11.77 -22.00
N MET A 25 9.02 -12.29 -21.42
CA MET A 25 8.39 -13.55 -21.81
C MET A 25 6.86 -13.42 -22.02
N PRO A 26 6.36 -12.42 -22.77
CA PRO A 26 4.92 -12.14 -22.88
C PRO A 26 4.13 -13.34 -23.41
N LYS A 27 4.69 -14.08 -24.37
CA LYS A 27 4.04 -15.25 -24.98
C LYS A 27 3.74 -16.33 -23.94
N VAL A 28 4.64 -16.56 -22.99
CA VAL A 28 4.46 -17.58 -21.94
C VAL A 28 3.28 -17.21 -21.04
N ILE A 29 3.22 -15.94 -20.60
CA ILE A 29 2.10 -15.45 -19.78
C ILE A 29 0.78 -15.54 -20.54
N ILE A 30 0.75 -15.11 -21.81
CA ILE A 30 -0.45 -15.20 -22.65
C ILE A 30 -0.91 -16.66 -22.77
N THR A 31 -0.01 -17.59 -23.08
CA THR A 31 -0.36 -19.01 -23.22
C THR A 31 -0.85 -19.64 -21.92
N MET A 32 -0.36 -19.18 -20.76
CA MET A 32 -0.84 -19.65 -19.45
C MET A 32 -2.23 -19.15 -19.10
N LEU A 33 -2.64 -18.00 -19.64
CA LEU A 33 -3.92 -17.35 -19.35
C LEU A 33 -5.00 -17.66 -20.40
N LEU A 34 -4.60 -18.13 -21.59
CA LEU A 34 -5.55 -18.57 -22.62
C LEU A 34 -6.29 -19.83 -22.16
N GLU A 35 -7.63 -19.80 -22.22
CA GLU A 35 -8.47 -20.98 -21.97
C GLU A 35 -8.23 -22.07 -23.02
N GLU A 36 -8.11 -21.65 -24.29
CA GLU A 36 -7.80 -22.53 -25.40
C GLU A 36 -6.42 -22.18 -25.98
N THR A 37 -5.53 -23.17 -26.03
CA THR A 37 -4.15 -22.96 -26.47
C THR A 37 -4.12 -22.58 -27.95
N ARG A 38 -3.75 -21.33 -28.24
CA ARG A 38 -3.56 -20.82 -29.60
C ARG A 38 -2.31 -19.94 -29.69
N PRO A 39 -1.80 -19.67 -30.90
CA PRO A 39 -0.72 -18.70 -31.09
C PRO A 39 -1.12 -17.32 -30.57
N SER A 40 -0.20 -16.69 -29.83
CA SER A 40 -0.38 -15.31 -29.36
C SER A 40 -0.32 -14.35 -30.54
N SER A 41 -1.32 -13.48 -30.65
CA SER A 41 -1.37 -12.42 -31.64
C SER A 41 -0.34 -11.33 -31.34
N PRO A 42 0.12 -10.56 -32.34
CA PRO A 42 1.02 -9.42 -32.12
C PRO A 42 0.43 -8.38 -31.16
N LEU A 43 -0.89 -8.19 -31.17
CA LEU A 43 -1.58 -7.23 -30.32
C LEU A 43 -1.55 -7.64 -28.85
N GLU A 44 -1.75 -8.91 -28.54
CA GLU A 44 -1.66 -9.43 -27.16
C GLU A 44 -0.25 -9.26 -26.60
N ILE A 45 0.77 -9.52 -27.43
CA ILE A 45 2.18 -9.34 -27.05
C ILE A 45 2.47 -7.85 -26.78
N PHE A 46 1.95 -6.95 -27.63
CA PHE A 46 2.09 -5.51 -27.45
C PHE A 46 1.45 -5.04 -26.14
N PHE A 47 0.22 -5.46 -25.85
CA PHE A 47 -0.46 -5.10 -24.60
C PHE A 47 0.21 -5.70 -23.36
N ALA A 48 0.66 -6.96 -23.42
CA ALA A 48 1.40 -7.57 -22.32
C ALA A 48 2.67 -6.78 -21.97
N ARG A 49 3.46 -6.41 -22.98
CA ARG A 49 4.67 -5.60 -22.77
C ARG A 49 4.35 -4.19 -22.27
N SER A 50 3.35 -3.54 -22.84
CA SER A 50 2.93 -2.18 -22.44
C SER A 50 2.43 -2.17 -21.00
N TYR A 51 1.67 -3.19 -20.60
CA TYR A 51 1.22 -3.38 -19.22
C TYR A 51 2.41 -3.62 -18.29
N GLY A 52 3.35 -4.51 -18.65
CA GLY A 52 4.57 -4.72 -17.88
C GLY A 52 5.42 -3.45 -17.69
N LEU A 53 5.60 -2.65 -18.74
CA LEU A 53 6.31 -1.36 -18.65
C LEU A 53 5.57 -0.36 -17.73
N SER A 54 4.23 -0.36 -17.78
CA SER A 54 3.41 0.46 -16.90
C SER A 54 3.54 0.05 -15.44
N LEU A 55 3.60 -1.25 -15.15
CA LEU A 55 3.85 -1.78 -13.80
C LEU A 55 5.24 -1.38 -13.27
N LEU A 56 6.29 -1.41 -14.11
CA LEU A 56 7.61 -0.91 -13.73
C LEU A 56 7.59 0.59 -13.42
N ALA A 57 6.91 1.39 -14.25
CA ALA A 57 6.77 2.82 -14.00
C ALA A 57 6.04 3.09 -12.68
N LEU A 58 4.94 2.38 -12.41
CA LEU A 58 4.20 2.47 -11.15
C LEU A 58 5.06 2.07 -9.94
N SER A 59 5.86 1.01 -10.06
CA SER A 59 6.82 0.58 -9.04
C SER A 59 7.82 1.70 -8.71
N LEU A 60 8.44 2.29 -9.75
CA LEU A 60 9.39 3.39 -9.59
C LEU A 60 8.74 4.62 -8.95
N VAL A 61 7.58 5.04 -9.45
CA VAL A 61 6.83 6.18 -8.89
C VAL A 61 6.49 5.95 -7.42
N THR A 62 6.10 4.73 -7.05
CA THR A 62 5.78 4.38 -5.66
C THR A 62 7.00 4.53 -4.74
N ILE A 63 8.19 4.09 -5.19
CA ILE A 63 9.44 4.26 -4.43
C ILE A 63 9.80 5.74 -4.28
N VAL A 64 9.72 6.50 -5.38
CA VAL A 64 10.06 7.93 -5.42
C VAL A 64 9.17 8.74 -4.48
N LEU A 65 7.84 8.56 -4.55
CA LEU A 65 6.87 9.34 -3.77
C LEU A 65 6.85 8.97 -2.28
N THR A 66 7.39 7.81 -1.91
CA THR A 66 7.54 7.39 -0.50
C THR A 66 8.65 8.16 0.22
N GLY A 67 9.48 8.93 -0.51
CA GLY A 67 10.61 9.68 0.05
C GLY A 67 11.85 8.82 0.29
N SER A 68 11.92 7.64 -0.35
CA SER A 68 13.16 6.84 -0.40
C SER A 68 14.23 7.54 -1.25
N ILE A 69 13.81 8.42 -2.16
CA ILE A 69 14.67 9.23 -3.01
C ILE A 69 14.32 10.70 -2.72
N PRO A 70 15.28 11.55 -2.31
CA PRO A 70 15.01 12.96 -2.04
C PRO A 70 14.56 13.66 -3.33
N LEU A 71 13.39 14.32 -3.29
CA LEU A 71 12.86 15.10 -4.42
C LEU A 71 13.49 16.51 -4.52
N THR A 72 14.29 16.91 -3.54
CA THR A 72 14.96 18.21 -3.48
C THR A 72 16.47 18.04 -3.53
N SER A 73 17.16 18.93 -4.27
CA SER A 73 18.62 18.96 -4.42
C SER A 73 19.39 19.39 -3.15
N SER A 74 18.69 19.86 -2.11
CA SER A 74 19.29 20.19 -0.82
C SER A 74 19.36 18.96 0.09
N TYR A 75 20.55 18.37 0.21
CA TYR A 75 20.86 17.29 1.16
C TYR A 75 21.04 17.85 2.59
N THR A 76 20.05 18.54 3.13
CA THR A 76 20.04 18.90 4.55
C THR A 76 19.39 17.75 5.31
N MET A 77 20.21 16.79 5.75
CA MET A 77 19.80 15.82 6.75
C MET A 77 19.57 16.55 8.08
N SER A 78 18.34 17.00 8.32
CA SER A 78 17.97 17.40 9.68
C SER A 78 17.93 16.14 10.54
N PRO A 79 18.67 16.06 11.66
CA PRO A 79 18.66 14.91 12.57
C PRO A 79 17.41 14.88 13.47
N GLU A 80 16.48 15.81 13.28
CA GLU A 80 15.29 15.90 14.11
C GLU A 80 14.21 14.92 13.60
N PRO A 81 13.62 14.05 14.45
CA PRO A 81 12.58 13.09 14.07
C PRO A 81 11.22 13.79 13.91
N THR A 82 11.20 14.98 13.31
CA THR A 82 10.03 15.76 12.97
C THR A 82 9.41 15.21 11.69
N ASP A 83 8.88 13.98 11.79
CA ASP A 83 7.69 13.47 11.07
C ASP A 83 7.48 13.97 9.63
N ALA A 84 8.53 13.92 8.82
CA ALA A 84 8.44 14.09 7.38
C ALA A 84 8.28 12.72 6.75
N LYS A 85 7.21 11.97 7.10
CA LYS A 85 6.69 11.00 6.12
C LYS A 85 6.45 11.83 4.87
N ALA A 86 7.12 11.49 3.77
CA ALA A 86 7.14 12.28 2.55
C ALA A 86 5.76 12.90 2.27
N PRO A 87 5.65 14.16 1.84
CA PRO A 87 4.35 14.83 1.67
C PRO A 87 3.36 14.03 0.79
N TYR A 88 3.89 13.12 -0.03
CA TYR A 88 3.13 12.23 -0.90
C TYR A 88 2.92 10.80 -0.34
N ALA A 89 3.36 10.47 0.86
CA ALA A 89 3.25 9.14 1.46
C ALA A 89 1.80 8.67 1.57
N VAL A 90 0.93 9.45 2.23
CA VAL A 90 -0.49 9.11 2.40
C VAL A 90 -1.23 8.99 1.06
N PRO A 91 -1.17 9.94 0.13
CA PRO A 91 -1.84 9.79 -1.17
C PRO A 91 -1.25 8.64 -2.00
N THR A 92 0.04 8.33 -1.88
CA THR A 92 0.66 7.17 -2.55
C THR A 92 0.11 5.87 -2.01
N ILE A 93 -0.02 5.72 -0.68
CA ILE A 93 -0.64 4.52 -0.08
C ILE A 93 -2.09 4.41 -0.53
N LEU A 94 -2.85 5.51 -0.54
CA LEU A 94 -4.24 5.51 -0.98
C LEU A 94 -4.37 5.02 -2.43
N ALA A 95 -3.62 5.62 -3.35
CA ALA A 95 -3.66 5.27 -4.77
C ALA A 95 -3.22 3.82 -5.01
N THR A 96 -2.14 3.37 -4.37
CA THR A 96 -1.65 2.00 -4.52
C THR A 96 -2.57 0.98 -3.86
N SER A 97 -3.19 1.29 -2.72
CA SER A 97 -4.18 0.42 -2.08
C SER A 97 -5.41 0.25 -2.95
N PHE A 98 -5.88 1.34 -3.56
CA PHE A 98 -6.98 1.31 -4.51
C PHE A 98 -6.63 0.48 -5.76
N PHE A 99 -5.42 0.66 -6.30
CA PHE A 99 -4.91 -0.16 -7.42
C PHE A 99 -4.88 -1.65 -7.06
N HIS A 100 -4.37 -1.99 -5.87
CA HIS A 100 -4.34 -3.38 -5.40
C HIS A 100 -5.74 -3.96 -5.20
N GLY A 101 -6.66 -3.19 -4.60
CA GLY A 101 -8.05 -3.62 -4.37
C GLY A 101 -8.82 -3.87 -5.67
N THR A 102 -8.71 -2.95 -6.64
CA THR A 102 -9.35 -3.10 -7.96
C THR A 102 -8.74 -4.25 -8.77
N SER A 103 -7.41 -4.43 -8.71
CA SER A 103 -6.73 -5.56 -9.33
C SER A 103 -7.14 -6.89 -8.72
N ALA A 104 -7.22 -6.98 -7.39
CA ALA A 104 -7.70 -8.17 -6.68
C ALA A 104 -9.14 -8.51 -7.07
N PHE A 105 -10.03 -7.53 -7.10
CA PHE A 105 -11.41 -7.71 -7.53
C PHE A 105 -11.51 -8.21 -8.98
N TYR A 106 -10.74 -7.62 -9.89
CA TYR A 106 -10.75 -8.04 -11.28
C TYR A 106 -10.23 -9.47 -11.47
N MET A 107 -9.14 -9.83 -10.78
CA MET A 107 -8.61 -11.20 -10.79
C MET A 107 -9.57 -12.21 -10.16
N TYR A 108 -10.30 -11.81 -9.11
CA TYR A 108 -11.38 -12.64 -8.56
C TYR A 108 -12.46 -12.95 -9.61
N MET A 109 -12.92 -11.92 -10.35
CA MET A 109 -13.93 -12.12 -11.40
C MET A 109 -13.44 -13.09 -12.48
N TRP A 110 -12.19 -12.96 -12.93
CA TRP A 110 -11.58 -13.90 -13.87
C TRP A 110 -11.43 -15.31 -13.29
N TYR A 111 -11.03 -15.43 -12.03
CA TYR A 111 -10.94 -16.74 -11.35
C TYR A 111 -12.30 -17.44 -11.29
N VAL A 112 -13.36 -16.72 -10.92
CA VAL A 112 -14.73 -17.28 -10.87
C VAL A 112 -15.22 -17.68 -12.27
N GLY A 113 -14.89 -16.91 -13.31
CA GLY A 113 -15.31 -17.21 -14.68
C GLY A 113 -14.56 -18.39 -15.32
N THR A 114 -13.25 -18.52 -15.06
CA THR A 114 -12.37 -19.43 -15.81
C THR A 114 -11.85 -20.61 -14.99
N GLY A 115 -11.90 -20.53 -13.66
CA GLY A 115 -11.31 -21.51 -12.75
C GLY A 115 -9.78 -21.54 -12.77
N GLN A 116 -9.10 -20.66 -13.50
CA GLN A 116 -7.64 -20.70 -13.61
C GLN A 116 -6.95 -20.23 -12.33
N MET A 117 -6.14 -21.11 -11.74
CA MET A 117 -5.47 -20.86 -10.45
C MET A 117 -4.51 -19.67 -10.46
N LEU A 118 -3.97 -19.30 -11.62
CA LEU A 118 -3.06 -18.15 -11.74
C LEU A 118 -3.75 -16.84 -11.34
N TYR A 119 -5.04 -16.68 -11.68
CA TYR A 119 -5.84 -15.55 -11.23
C TYR A 119 -6.10 -15.58 -9.71
N ALA A 120 -6.30 -16.76 -9.12
CA ALA A 120 -6.46 -16.88 -7.67
C ALA A 120 -5.19 -16.48 -6.90
N VAL A 121 -4.02 -16.91 -7.37
CA VAL A 121 -2.73 -16.52 -6.77
C VAL A 121 -2.53 -15.01 -6.85
N GLY A 122 -2.77 -14.43 -8.02
CA GLY A 122 -2.70 -12.98 -8.22
C GLY A 122 -3.67 -12.23 -7.31
N MET A 123 -4.93 -12.68 -7.23
CA MET A 123 -5.96 -12.12 -6.35
C MET A 123 -5.51 -12.09 -4.90
N VAL A 124 -4.98 -13.21 -4.37
CA VAL A 124 -4.53 -13.29 -2.97
C VAL A 124 -3.39 -12.31 -2.69
N ALA A 125 -2.41 -12.23 -3.58
CA ALA A 125 -1.28 -11.31 -3.41
C ALA A 125 -1.73 -9.84 -3.46
N TYR A 126 -2.56 -9.47 -4.44
CA TYR A 126 -3.13 -8.14 -4.56
C TYR A 126 -4.04 -7.78 -3.37
N ALA A 127 -4.90 -8.71 -2.92
CA ALA A 127 -5.76 -8.50 -1.75
C ALA A 127 -4.95 -8.36 -0.46
N GLY A 128 -3.90 -9.16 -0.30
CA GLY A 128 -2.99 -9.08 0.84
C GLY A 128 -2.28 -7.74 0.91
N LEU A 129 -1.67 -7.29 -0.18
CA LEU A 129 -1.03 -5.98 -0.26
C LEU A 129 -2.04 -4.85 -0.04
N GLY A 130 -3.20 -4.89 -0.70
CA GLY A 130 -4.27 -3.90 -0.51
C GLY A 130 -4.75 -3.81 0.94
N SER A 131 -4.84 -4.95 1.64
CA SER A 131 -5.22 -5.00 3.05
C SER A 131 -4.16 -4.37 3.96
N VAL A 132 -2.87 -4.59 3.68
CA VAL A 132 -1.77 -3.92 4.39
C VAL A 132 -1.77 -2.42 4.10
N GLY A 133 -2.03 -2.00 2.87
CA GLY A 133 -2.15 -0.58 2.50
C GLY A 133 -3.31 0.10 3.22
N LEU A 134 -4.48 -0.55 3.28
CA LEU A 134 -5.62 -0.11 4.07
C LEU A 134 -5.29 -0.02 5.56
N TRP A 135 -4.58 -1.02 6.10
CA TRP A 135 -4.09 -0.98 7.47
C TRP A 135 -3.19 0.24 7.72
N CYS A 136 -2.27 0.53 6.79
CA CYS A 136 -1.42 1.71 6.88
C CYS A 136 -2.23 3.02 6.90
N LEU A 137 -3.29 3.11 6.09
CA LEU A 137 -4.17 4.29 6.04
C LEU A 137 -4.97 4.46 7.34
N LEU A 138 -5.55 3.38 7.86
CA LEU A 138 -6.43 3.41 9.03
C LEU A 138 -5.67 3.53 10.35
N PHE A 139 -4.54 2.84 10.48
CA PHE A 139 -3.86 2.64 11.76
C PHE A 139 -2.44 3.21 11.81
N ALA A 140 -1.75 3.37 10.67
CA ALA A 140 -0.37 3.90 10.64
C ALA A 140 -0.28 5.41 10.36
N SER A 141 -1.38 6.05 9.98
CA SER A 141 -1.48 7.51 9.76
C SER A 141 -1.75 8.30 11.05
N GLU A 142 -2.31 7.65 12.07
CA GLU A 142 -2.67 8.34 13.30
C GLU A 142 -1.49 8.39 14.28
N LYS A 143 -0.82 9.55 14.36
CA LYS A 143 -0.18 9.93 15.62
C LYS A 143 -1.26 9.94 16.70
N GLY A 144 -1.17 9.01 17.65
CA GLY A 144 -2.01 9.01 18.83
C GLY A 144 -2.09 10.43 19.38
N ARG A 145 -3.30 10.96 19.51
CA ARG A 145 -3.52 12.37 19.88
C ARG A 145 -3.34 12.51 21.39
N ILE A 146 -2.18 12.13 21.89
CA ILE A 146 -1.88 12.12 23.32
C ILE A 146 -1.68 13.56 23.76
N SER A 147 -2.42 13.96 24.79
CA SER A 147 -2.27 15.25 25.40
C SER A 147 -0.89 15.36 26.04
N ARG A 148 -0.06 16.27 25.55
CA ARG A 148 1.23 16.62 26.19
C ARG A 148 1.06 17.02 27.66
N ARG A 149 -0.11 17.57 28.03
CA ARG A 149 -0.39 18.05 29.40
C ARG A 149 -0.79 16.92 30.36
N THR A 150 -1.50 15.89 29.88
CA THR A 150 -2.09 14.86 30.75
C THR A 150 -1.62 13.44 30.47
N GLY A 151 -0.90 13.19 29.38
CA GLY A 151 -0.51 11.85 28.92
C GLY A 151 -1.69 10.96 28.52
N ALA A 152 -2.93 11.47 28.61
CA ALA A 152 -4.13 10.79 28.18
C ALA A 152 -4.37 11.02 26.68
N ASP A 153 -4.92 10.03 26.00
CA ASP A 153 -5.41 10.19 24.64
C ASP A 153 -6.55 11.24 24.63
N LYS A 154 -6.43 12.26 23.78
CA LYS A 154 -7.43 13.32 23.61
C LYS A 154 -8.72 12.81 22.96
N ARG A 155 -8.71 11.61 22.37
CA ARG A 155 -9.89 10.97 21.78
C ARG A 155 -10.75 10.21 22.81
N MET A 156 -10.32 10.14 24.07
CA MET A 156 -11.14 9.62 25.17
C MET A 156 -12.29 10.61 25.44
N THR A 157 -13.39 10.48 24.72
CA THR A 157 -14.65 11.18 25.03
C THR A 157 -15.47 10.30 25.95
N GLY A 158 -15.96 10.85 27.06
CA GLY A 158 -16.85 10.15 28.00
C GLY A 158 -18.28 10.02 27.49
N PHE A 159 -18.47 9.95 26.18
CA PHE A 159 -19.78 9.87 25.53
C PHE A 159 -19.89 8.57 24.72
N PRO A 160 -21.00 7.81 24.81
CA PRO A 160 -22.19 8.11 25.62
C PRO A 160 -22.08 7.72 27.11
N PHE A 161 -21.04 7.00 27.51
CA PHE A 161 -20.80 6.62 28.90
C PHE A 161 -19.45 7.16 29.39
N GLY A 162 -19.45 7.73 30.60
CA GLY A 162 -18.28 8.37 31.20
C GLY A 162 -17.09 7.41 31.35
N ASN A 163 -15.89 7.90 31.03
CA ASN A 163 -14.66 7.12 31.08
C ASN A 163 -13.89 7.44 32.36
N LYS A 164 -14.15 6.67 33.44
CA LYS A 164 -13.51 6.84 34.75
C LYS A 164 -11.98 6.77 34.71
N GLU A 165 -11.41 6.00 33.77
CA GLU A 165 -9.96 5.89 33.57
C GLU A 165 -9.37 7.17 32.96
N ALA A 166 -10.06 7.76 31.98
CA ALA A 166 -9.66 9.04 31.39
C ALA A 166 -9.78 10.19 32.40
N ASP A 167 -10.84 10.20 33.22
CA ASP A 167 -11.08 11.20 34.24
C ASP A 167 -10.03 11.12 35.36
N ARG A 168 -9.70 9.91 35.84
CA ARG A 168 -8.63 9.70 36.85
C ARG A 168 -7.28 10.25 36.39
N LYS A 169 -6.90 10.02 35.12
CA LYS A 169 -5.64 10.56 34.56
C LYS A 169 -5.64 12.09 34.44
N ARG A 170 -6.80 12.71 34.26
CA ARG A 170 -6.95 14.18 34.25
C ARG A 170 -6.90 14.75 35.67
N GLU A 171 -7.51 14.08 36.65
CA GLU A 171 -7.56 14.51 38.05
C GLU A 171 -6.23 14.36 38.79
N GLY A 172 -5.53 13.23 38.63
CA GLY A 172 -4.25 12.96 39.31
C GLY A 172 -3.24 14.10 39.11
N ARG A 173 -3.16 14.62 37.88
CA ARG A 173 -2.25 15.71 37.53
C ARG A 173 -2.76 17.11 37.87
N ARG A 174 -4.08 17.29 38.06
CA ARG A 174 -4.68 18.56 38.55
C ARG A 174 -4.41 18.76 40.04
N LYS A 175 -4.15 17.68 40.77
CA LYS A 175 -3.75 17.67 42.18
C LYS A 175 -2.24 17.71 42.41
N GLY A 176 -1.42 17.82 41.34
CA GLY A 176 0.03 18.00 41.47
C GLY A 176 0.79 16.79 42.01
N ILE A 177 0.26 15.57 41.79
CA ILE A 177 0.97 14.29 42.01
C ILE A 177 1.35 13.70 40.65
#